data_AF-A0A355EP43-F1
#
_entry.id   AF-A0A355EP43-F1
#
_cell.length_a   1.000
_cell.length_b   1.000
_cell.length_c   1.000
_cell.angle_alpha   90.00
_cell.angle_beta   90.00
_cell.angle_gamma   90.00
#
_symmetry.space_group_name_H-M   'P 1'
#
loop_
_entity.id
_entity.type
_entity.pdbx_description
1 polymer ?
#
loop_
_entity_poly.entity_id
_entity_poly.type
_entity_poly.pdbx_seq_one_letter_code
_entity_poly.pdbx_strand_id
1 'polypeptide(L)'
;MNLPKQVIRRASVVTYEAEMNICSYANRGAIMLRVTPKFITIEAIDEGQGISDIGLAMKEGYSTATDKIRSMGFGAGMGLSNIRKFSDTFRIISEVGKGTHLKMLIRIREGNESQ
;
A
#
# COMPACT_ATOMS: atom_id res chain seq x y z
N MET A 1 20.85 -12.35 0.29
CA MET A 1 19.85 -12.43 -0.79
C MET A 1 20.01 -11.19 -1.65
N ASN A 2 20.36 -11.32 -2.93
CA ASN A 2 20.48 -10.18 -3.83
C ASN A 2 19.13 -9.95 -4.53
N LEU A 3 18.38 -8.93 -4.10
CA LEU A 3 17.06 -8.64 -4.68
C LEU A 3 17.20 -7.72 -5.90
N PRO A 4 16.50 -7.99 -7.01
CA PRO A 4 16.52 -7.09 -8.17
C PRO A 4 16.08 -5.67 -7.78
N LYS A 5 16.78 -4.64 -8.29
CA LYS A 5 16.49 -3.23 -7.96
C LYS A 5 15.02 -2.85 -8.16
N GLN A 6 14.39 -3.39 -9.21
CA GLN A 6 12.97 -3.19 -9.51
C GLN A 6 12.05 -3.75 -8.41
N VAL A 7 12.40 -4.88 -7.79
CA VAL A 7 11.63 -5.47 -6.70
C VAL A 7 11.74 -4.59 -5.45
N ILE A 8 12.96 -4.14 -5.13
CA ILE A 8 13.20 -3.23 -4.01
C ILE A 8 12.38 -1.95 -4.18
N ARG A 9 12.46 -1.31 -5.36
CA ARG A 9 11.69 -0.09 -5.66
C ARG A 9 10.19 -0.29 -5.47
N ARG A 10 9.64 -1.39 -6.00
CA ARG A 10 8.21 -1.71 -5.86
C ARG A 10 7.83 -1.89 -4.39
N ALA A 11 8.63 -2.64 -3.63
CA ALA A 11 8.39 -2.86 -2.20
C ALA A 11 8.43 -1.55 -1.41
N SER A 12 9.39 -0.67 -1.69
CA SER A 12 9.49 0.66 -1.06
C SER A 12 8.27 1.52 -1.35
N VAL A 13 7.84 1.61 -2.61
CA VAL A 13 6.67 2.42 -3.00
C VAL A 13 5.39 1.92 -2.31
N VAL A 14 5.10 0.62 -2.38
CA VAL A 14 3.85 0.11 -1.78
C VAL A 14 3.87 0.19 -0.25
N THR A 15 5.04 0.07 0.38
CA THR A 15 5.17 0.22 1.85
C THR A 15 4.95 1.66 2.25
N TYR A 16 5.58 2.61 1.56
CA TYR A 16 5.43 4.04 1.81
C TYR A 16 3.97 4.50 1.67
N GLU A 17 3.29 4.11 0.60
CA GLU A 17 1.88 4.47 0.40
C GLU A 17 0.97 3.85 1.47
N ALA A 18 1.25 2.62 1.90
CA ALA A 18 0.51 1.97 2.97
C ALA A 18 0.73 2.68 4.32
N GLU A 19 1.98 3.01 4.65
CA GLU A 19 2.33 3.77 5.85
C GLU A 19 1.65 5.14 5.87
N MET A 20 1.70 5.87 4.76
CA MET A 20 1.06 7.17 4.65
C MET A 20 -0.45 7.09 4.84
N ASN A 21 -1.11 6.02 4.37
CA ASN A 21 -2.52 5.80 4.64
C ASN A 21 -2.79 5.57 6.14
N ILE A 22 -1.97 4.78 6.82
CA ILE A 22 -2.08 4.57 8.28
C ILE A 22 -1.93 5.91 9.01
N CYS A 23 -0.87 6.66 8.72
CA CYS A 23 -0.59 7.95 9.36
C CYS A 23 -1.67 9.00 9.10
N SER A 24 -2.37 8.92 7.96
CA SER A 24 -3.39 9.89 7.57
C SER A 24 -4.78 9.56 8.13
N TYR A 25 -5.10 8.27 8.28
CA TYR A 25 -6.49 7.83 8.49
C TYR A 25 -6.70 6.90 9.69
N ALA A 26 -5.63 6.51 10.39
CA ALA A 26 -5.70 5.59 11.52
C ALA A 26 -5.09 6.16 12.80
N ASN A 27 -5.57 5.64 13.93
CA ASN A 27 -5.03 6.00 15.24
C ASN A 27 -3.74 5.21 15.53
N ARG A 28 -3.68 3.97 15.03
CA ARG A 28 -2.51 3.10 15.10
C ARG A 28 -2.54 2.09 13.97
N GLY A 29 -1.40 1.50 13.68
CA GLY A 29 -1.30 0.39 12.75
C GLY A 29 0.08 -0.25 12.78
N ALA A 30 0.21 -1.35 12.06
CA ALA A 30 1.45 -2.09 11.91
C ALA A 30 1.63 -2.53 10.46
N ILE A 31 2.89 -2.53 10.01
CA ILE A 31 3.29 -3.10 8.73
C ILE A 31 4.19 -4.30 8.99
N MET A 32 3.81 -5.44 8.42
CA MET A 32 4.60 -6.67 8.46
C MET A 32 5.18 -6.96 7.08
N LEU A 33 6.50 -7.10 7.02
CA LEU A 33 7.22 -7.50 5.82
C LEU A 33 7.71 -8.94 5.96
N ARG A 34 7.39 -9.79 4.99
CA ARG A 34 7.95 -11.14 4.87
C ARG A 34 8.65 -11.28 3.53
N VAL A 35 9.93 -11.61 3.57
CA VAL A 35 10.74 -11.85 2.38
C VAL A 35 11.02 -13.35 2.26
N THR A 36 10.71 -13.91 1.09
CA THR A 36 11.06 -15.28 0.72
C THR A 36 11.90 -15.24 -0.57
N PRO A 37 12.50 -16.35 -1.03
CA PRO A 37 13.18 -16.36 -2.33
C PRO A 37 12.26 -16.08 -3.53
N LYS A 38 10.95 -16.33 -3.40
CA LYS A 38 9.98 -16.23 -4.52
C LYS A 38 9.14 -14.96 -4.50
N PHE A 39 8.88 -14.41 -3.31
CA PHE A 39 8.01 -13.27 -3.14
C PHE A 39 8.31 -12.47 -1.87
N ILE A 40 7.97 -11.19 -1.94
CA ILE A 40 7.83 -10.29 -0.80
C ILE A 40 6.34 -10.15 -0.51
N THR A 41 5.94 -10.35 0.74
CA THR A 41 4.59 -10.07 1.24
C THR A 41 4.65 -8.89 2.19
N ILE A 42 3.78 -7.91 1.97
CA ILE A 42 3.62 -6.74 2.83
C ILE A 42 2.18 -6.72 3.30
N GLU A 43 1.97 -6.70 4.61
CA GLU A 43 0.65 -6.59 5.23
C GLU A 43 0.62 -5.34 6.08
N ALA A 44 -0.32 -4.43 5.79
CA ALA A 44 -0.56 -3.23 6.58
C ALA A 44 -1.93 -3.37 7.25
N ILE A 45 -1.94 -3.36 8.57
CA ILE A 45 -3.15 -3.53 9.39
C ILE A 45 -3.26 -2.32 10.30
N ASP A 46 -4.40 -1.66 10.27
CA ASP A 46 -4.65 -0.46 11.05
C ASP A 46 -5.97 -0.51 11.82
N GLU A 47 -6.03 0.37 12.82
CA GLU A 47 -7.25 0.71 13.56
C GLU A 47 -7.57 2.18 13.31
N GLY A 48 -8.22 2.42 12.18
CA GLY A 48 -8.64 3.74 11.74
C GLY A 48 -10.13 3.86 11.43
N GLN A 49 -10.47 4.90 10.68
CA GLN A 49 -11.86 5.18 10.30
C GLN A 49 -12.48 4.11 9.38
N GLY A 50 -11.65 3.28 8.74
CA GLY A 50 -12.09 2.36 7.69
C GLY A 50 -12.55 3.07 6.42
N ILE A 51 -12.92 2.28 5.41
CA ILE A 51 -13.30 2.72 4.07
C ILE A 51 -14.71 2.22 3.79
N SER A 52 -15.65 3.15 3.57
CA SER A 52 -17.05 2.83 3.29
C SER A 52 -17.28 2.32 1.87
N ASP A 53 -16.60 2.90 0.89
CA ASP A 53 -16.66 2.50 -0.52
C ASP A 53 -15.24 2.28 -1.06
N ILE A 54 -14.83 1.00 -1.11
CA ILE A 54 -13.51 0.61 -1.63
C ILE A 54 -13.38 0.94 -3.12
N GLY A 55 -14.46 0.79 -3.90
CA GLY A 55 -14.42 1.08 -5.34
C GLY A 55 -14.11 2.54 -5.62
N LEU A 56 -14.74 3.44 -4.87
CA LEU A 56 -14.49 4.87 -4.96
C LEU A 56 -13.09 5.24 -4.43
N ALA A 57 -12.66 4.65 -3.30
CA ALA A 57 -11.32 4.87 -2.73
C ALA A 57 -10.17 4.43 -3.65
N MET A 58 -10.43 3.50 -4.58
CA MET A 58 -9.47 3.03 -5.58
C MET A 58 -9.35 3.96 -6.80
N LYS A 59 -10.24 4.96 -6.96
CA LYS A 59 -10.23 5.88 -8.09
C LYS A 59 -9.11 6.91 -7.92
N GLU A 60 -8.24 7.00 -8.92
CA GLU A 60 -7.18 8.02 -8.94
C GLU A 60 -7.76 9.43 -8.79
N GLY A 61 -7.11 10.23 -7.95
CA GLY A 61 -7.54 11.60 -7.64
C GLY A 61 -8.65 11.70 -6.58
N TYR A 62 -9.28 10.59 -6.17
CA TYR A 62 -10.27 10.60 -5.10
C TYR A 62 -9.60 10.47 -3.72
N SER A 63 -9.95 11.35 -2.79
CA SER A 63 -9.36 11.39 -1.46
C SER A 63 -10.27 12.07 -0.45
N THR A 64 -10.39 11.45 0.71
CA THR A 64 -11.06 11.98 1.91
C THR A 64 -10.10 12.73 2.84
N ALA A 65 -8.86 12.97 2.40
CA ALA A 65 -7.87 13.73 3.16
C ALA A 65 -8.39 15.11 3.58
N THR A 66 -8.18 15.43 4.86
CA THR A 66 -8.44 16.77 5.41
C THR A 66 -7.49 17.80 4.81
N ASP A 67 -7.82 19.09 4.92
CA ASP A 67 -6.95 20.18 4.43
C ASP A 67 -5.56 20.17 5.07
N LYS A 68 -5.47 19.75 6.35
CA LYS A 68 -4.20 19.54 7.03
C LYS A 68 -3.37 18.48 6.32
N ILE A 69 -3.94 17.33 5.97
CA ILE A 69 -3.25 16.25 5.24
C ILE A 69 -2.82 16.72 3.85
N ARG A 70 -3.67 17.47 3.15
CA ARG A 70 -3.36 18.04 1.83
C ARG A 70 -2.24 19.06 1.86
N SER A 71 -2.20 19.92 2.88
CA SER A 71 -1.15 20.93 3.05
C SER A 71 0.25 20.33 3.26
N MET A 72 0.34 19.10 3.74
CA MET A 72 1.60 18.35 3.89
C MET A 72 2.06 17.67 2.59
N GLY A 73 1.33 17.86 1.48
CA GLY A 73 1.61 17.22 0.19
C GLY A 73 1.06 15.81 0.06
N PHE A 74 0.21 15.36 1.00
CA PHE A 74 -0.43 14.04 0.96
C PHE A 74 -1.89 14.13 0.54
N GLY A 75 -2.54 12.99 0.32
CA GLY A 75 -3.97 12.98 0.06
C GLY A 75 -4.38 13.45 -1.34
N ALA A 76 -3.49 13.37 -2.32
CA ALA A 76 -3.82 13.58 -3.74
C ALA A 76 -4.70 12.45 -4.36
N GLY A 77 -5.03 11.41 -3.58
CA GLY A 77 -5.88 10.31 -4.04
C GLY A 77 -5.17 9.28 -4.92
N MET A 78 -3.86 9.09 -4.70
CA MET A 78 -3.03 8.17 -5.50
C MET A 78 -2.54 6.94 -4.72
N GLY A 79 -2.71 6.89 -3.39
CA GLY A 79 -2.05 5.86 -2.57
C GLY A 79 -2.51 4.44 -2.88
N LEU A 80 -3.81 4.17 -2.77
CA LEU A 80 -4.34 2.82 -3.00
C LEU A 80 -4.17 2.36 -4.46
N SER A 81 -4.31 3.27 -5.43
CA SER A 81 -4.07 2.96 -6.85
C SER A 81 -2.58 2.65 -7.11
N ASN A 82 -1.66 3.39 -6.50
CA ASN A 82 -0.21 3.11 -6.55
C ASN A 82 0.12 1.74 -5.92
N ILE A 83 -0.46 1.42 -4.76
CA ILE A 83 -0.27 0.12 -4.11
C ILE A 83 -0.70 -1.01 -5.05
N ARG A 84 -1.87 -0.90 -5.68
CA ARG A 84 -2.36 -1.88 -6.67
C ARG A 84 -1.46 -1.94 -7.90
N LYS A 85 -0.99 -0.81 -8.41
CA LYS A 85 -0.15 -0.71 -9.61
C LYS A 85 1.23 -1.34 -9.43
N PHE A 86 1.83 -1.19 -8.24
CA PHE A 86 3.19 -1.66 -7.98
C PHE A 86 3.28 -3.02 -7.30
N SER A 87 2.16 -3.64 -6.93
CA SER A 87 2.10 -5.02 -6.45
C SER A 87 1.65 -5.99 -7.55
N ASP A 88 2.07 -7.26 -7.45
CA ASP A 88 1.57 -8.33 -8.33
C ASP A 88 0.19 -8.82 -7.88
N THR A 89 -0.07 -8.72 -6.58
CA THR A 89 -1.37 -9.04 -5.98
C THR A 89 -1.65 -8.01 -4.89
N PHE A 90 -2.88 -7.52 -4.88
CA PHE A 90 -3.36 -6.56 -3.91
C PHE A 90 -4.72 -7.01 -3.41
N ARG A 91 -4.86 -7.11 -2.08
CA ARG A 91 -6.14 -7.33 -1.40
C ARG A 91 -6.33 -6.25 -0.36
N ILE A 92 -7.56 -5.77 -0.26
CA ILE A 92 -8.00 -4.80 0.74
C ILE A 92 -9.26 -5.34 1.40
N ILE A 93 -9.30 -5.27 2.72
CA ILE A 93 -10.48 -5.50 3.55
C ILE A 93 -10.56 -4.30 4.46
N SER A 94 -11.73 -3.67 4.57
CA SER A 94 -11.92 -2.53 5.44
C SER A 94 -13.31 -2.57 6.05
N GLU A 95 -13.42 -2.14 7.29
CA GLU A 95 -14.69 -1.99 7.98
C GLU A 95 -14.74 -0.60 8.63
N VAL A 96 -15.84 0.12 8.37
CA VAL A 96 -16.05 1.48 8.89
C VAL A 96 -16.01 1.46 10.42
N GLY A 97 -15.17 2.32 10.99
CA GLY A 97 -14.95 2.43 12.43
C GLY A 97 -14.07 1.35 13.05
N LYS A 98 -13.60 0.34 12.29
CA LYS A 98 -12.66 -0.67 12.79
C LYS A 98 -11.27 -0.58 12.18
N GLY A 99 -11.16 -0.15 10.92
CA GLY A 99 -9.88 0.03 10.23
C GLY A 99 -9.75 -0.76 8.94
N THR A 100 -8.52 -0.86 8.45
CA THR A 100 -8.21 -1.45 7.14
C THR A 100 -7.07 -2.48 7.23
N HIS A 101 -7.19 -3.54 6.44
CA HIS A 101 -6.14 -4.52 6.19
C HIS A 101 -5.81 -4.56 4.70
N LEU A 102 -4.58 -4.16 4.38
CA LEU A 102 -3.99 -4.28 3.05
C LEU A 102 -3.03 -5.48 3.04
N LYS A 103 -3.10 -6.27 1.97
CA LYS A 103 -2.15 -7.36 1.70
C LYS A 103 -1.62 -7.24 0.28
N MET A 104 -0.32 -7.02 0.17
CA MET A 104 0.40 -6.88 -1.09
C MET A 104 1.39 -8.03 -1.25
N LEU A 105 1.48 -8.56 -2.47
CA LEU A 105 2.51 -9.51 -2.85
C LEU A 105 3.29 -8.99 -4.06
N ILE A 106 4.61 -9.08 -3.99
CA ILE A 106 5.55 -8.74 -5.07
C ILE A 106 6.37 -9.99 -5.38
N ARG A 107 6.31 -10.46 -6.63
CA ARG A 107 7.10 -11.62 -7.08
C ARG A 107 8.56 -11.21 -7.29
N ILE A 108 9.47 -12.01 -6.74
CA ILE A 108 10.89 -11.95 -7.05
C ILE A 108 11.08 -12.83 -8.28
N ARG A 109 11.13 -12.20 -9.45
CA ARG A 109 11.55 -12.87 -10.68
C ARG A 109 13.05 -12.68 -10.80
N GLU A 110 13.80 -13.76 -10.91
CA GLU A 110 15.16 -13.68 -11.43
C GLU A 110 15.08 -13.00 -12.80
N GLY A 111 15.94 -12.01 -13.02
CA GLY A 111 15.96 -11.33 -14.31
C GLY A 111 16.26 -12.37 -15.37
N ASN A 112 15.40 -12.47 -16.38
CA ASN A 112 15.92 -12.86 -17.68
C ASN A 112 16.91 -11.75 -18.03
N GLU A 113 18.20 -12.06 -17.96
CA GLU A 113 19.20 -11.35 -18.74
C GLU A 113 18.76 -11.52 -20.20
N SER A 114 18.06 -10.52 -20.72
CA SER A 114 17.78 -10.46 -22.15
C SER A 114 19.13 -10.39 -22.87
N GLN A 115 19.32 -11.36 -23.76
CA GLN A 115 20.33 -11.36 -24.83
C GLN A 115 20.33 -10.04 -25.61
#